data_AF-A0A439LCA9-F1
#
_entry.id   AF-A0A439LCA9-F1
#
_cell.length_a   1.000
_cell.length_b   1.000
_cell.length_c   1.000
_cell.angle_alpha   90.00
_cell.angle_beta   90.00
_cell.angle_gamma   90.00
#
_symmetry.space_group_name_H-M   'P 1'
#
loop_
_entity.id
_entity.type
_entity.pdbx_description
1 polymer ?
#
loop_
_entity_poly.entity_id
_entity_poly.type
_entity_poly.pdbx_seq_one_letter_code
_entity_poly.pdbx_strand_id
1 'polypeptide(L)'
;MSEILPLSTATFLSFALAALLIELTPGPNMTYLALVSANDGRRAGFATVAGIALGLAVIGGIASFGVAELIQASSLLYEGLRWAGTLFLLYLAWEGWTAGTDVVSSSGNPGGKYFMRGLVTNLLNPKAAIFYVTVLPTFVEAGRPILAQT
;
A
#
# COMPACT_ATOMS: atom_id res chain seq x y z
N MET A 1 -9.02 4.94 -28.99
CA MET A 1 -9.60 4.16 -27.87
C MET A 1 -9.58 5.10 -26.68
N SER A 2 -10.66 5.85 -26.55
CA SER A 2 -10.84 7.00 -25.66
C SER A 2 -10.80 6.61 -24.18
N GLU A 3 -10.25 7.51 -23.39
CA GLU A 3 -10.01 7.47 -21.94
C GLU A 3 -11.19 6.88 -21.14
N ILE A 4 -11.03 5.64 -20.65
CA ILE A 4 -11.89 5.08 -19.59
C ILE A 4 -11.24 5.31 -18.21
N LEU A 5 -9.95 5.68 -18.19
CA LEU A 5 -9.18 5.94 -16.98
C LEU A 5 -8.84 7.43 -16.87
N PRO A 6 -8.95 8.03 -15.66
CA PRO A 6 -8.56 9.41 -15.39
C PRO A 6 -7.03 9.65 -15.53
N LEU A 7 -6.25 8.58 -15.66
CA LEU A 7 -4.80 8.57 -15.91
C LEU A 7 -4.48 7.91 -17.25
N SER A 8 -3.37 8.31 -17.87
CA SER A 8 -2.84 7.60 -19.04
C SER A 8 -2.56 6.12 -18.69
N THR A 9 -2.76 5.22 -19.65
CA THR A 9 -2.47 3.78 -19.46
C THR A 9 -1.02 3.54 -19.01
N ALA A 10 -0.07 4.32 -19.52
CA ALA A 10 1.34 4.22 -19.14
C ALA A 10 1.58 4.61 -17.67
N THR A 11 0.95 5.68 -17.21
CA THR A 11 1.00 6.13 -15.81
C THR A 11 0.41 5.08 -14.88
N PHE A 12 -0.77 4.55 -15.23
CA PHE A 12 -1.43 3.49 -14.46
C PHE A 12 -0.56 2.24 -14.34
N LEU A 13 -0.01 1.74 -15.45
CA LEU A 13 0.85 0.56 -15.45
C LEU A 13 2.15 0.78 -14.65
N SER A 14 2.72 1.98 -14.72
CA SER A 14 3.93 2.32 -13.97
C SER A 14 3.65 2.40 -12.46
N PHE A 15 2.51 2.97 -12.06
CA PHE A 15 2.07 2.97 -10.66
C PHE A 15 1.78 1.54 -10.18
N ALA A 16 1.08 0.74 -10.99
CA ALA A 16 0.79 -0.66 -10.68
C ALA A 16 2.07 -1.48 -10.50
N LEU A 17 3.09 -1.25 -11.33
CA LEU A 17 4.40 -1.88 -11.18
C LEU A 17 5.10 -1.43 -9.88
N ALA A 18 5.06 -0.14 -9.55
CA ALA A 18 5.63 0.36 -8.29
C ALA A 18 4.90 -0.25 -7.07
N ALA A 19 3.57 -0.31 -7.11
CA ALA A 19 2.73 -0.94 -6.10
C ALA A 19 2.99 -2.45 -5.96
N LEU A 20 3.22 -3.14 -7.08
CA LEU A 20 3.60 -4.55 -7.08
C LEU A 20 4.97 -4.76 -6.43
N LEU A 21 5.98 -4.00 -6.85
CA LEU A 21 7.33 -4.11 -6.32
C LEU A 21 7.37 -3.84 -4.81
N ILE A 22 6.64 -2.81 -4.36
CA ILE A 22 6.58 -2.54 -2.93
C ILE A 22 5.89 -3.68 -2.17
N GLU A 23 4.81 -4.27 -2.69
CA GLU A 23 4.15 -5.39 -2.00
C GLU A 23 4.86 -6.72 -2.05
N LEU A 24 5.81 -6.90 -2.97
CA LEU A 24 6.75 -8.00 -2.91
C LEU A 24 7.77 -7.88 -1.76
N THR A 25 7.98 -6.67 -1.21
CA THR A 25 8.90 -6.52 -0.06
C THR A 25 8.28 -7.12 1.21
N PRO A 26 8.99 -8.00 1.93
CA PRO A 26 8.49 -8.61 3.15
C PRO A 26 8.12 -7.54 4.20
N GLY A 27 7.03 -7.78 4.93
CA GLY A 27 6.55 -6.87 5.96
C GLY A 27 5.37 -7.47 6.73
N PRO A 28 4.76 -6.72 7.67
CA PRO A 28 3.74 -7.26 8.58
C PRO A 28 2.57 -7.95 7.86
N ASN A 29 2.11 -7.39 6.75
CA ASN A 29 1.06 -7.96 5.91
C ASN A 29 1.45 -9.32 5.32
N MET A 30 2.64 -9.42 4.73
CA MET A 30 3.12 -10.66 4.10
C MET A 30 3.41 -11.75 5.14
N THR A 31 4.01 -11.38 6.27
CA THR A 31 4.27 -12.31 7.38
C THR A 31 2.97 -12.88 7.93
N TYR A 32 1.98 -12.02 8.20
CA TYR A 32 0.68 -12.46 8.69
C TYR A 32 -0.05 -13.32 7.65
N LEU A 33 -0.07 -12.91 6.38
CA LEU A 33 -0.69 -13.67 5.29
C LEU A 33 -0.05 -15.05 5.11
N ALA A 34 1.28 -15.15 5.16
CA ALA A 34 2.00 -16.41 5.03
C ALA A 34 1.66 -17.37 6.17
N LEU A 35 1.66 -16.88 7.41
CA LEU A 35 1.30 -17.66 8.60
C LEU A 35 -0.16 -18.15 8.54
N VAL A 36 -1.10 -17.26 8.24
CA VAL A 36 -2.53 -17.63 8.11
C VAL A 36 -2.75 -18.62 6.97
N SER A 37 -2.07 -18.44 5.84
CA SER A 37 -2.21 -19.35 4.69
C SER A 37 -1.63 -20.73 4.99
N ALA A 38 -0.53 -20.80 5.75
CA ALA A 38 0.11 -22.04 6.16
C ALA A 38 -0.66 -22.78 7.26
N ASN A 39 -1.16 -22.06 8.27
CA ASN A 39 -1.81 -22.66 9.45
C ASN A 39 -3.32 -22.86 9.28
N ASP A 40 -4.01 -21.90 8.66
CA ASP A 40 -5.48 -21.83 8.60
C ASP A 40 -6.03 -21.99 7.16
N GLY A 41 -5.15 -22.17 6.18
CA GLY A 41 -5.46 -22.53 4.80
C GLY A 41 -5.86 -21.37 3.88
N ARG A 42 -6.06 -21.70 2.59
CA ARG A 42 -6.24 -20.71 1.50
C ARG A 42 -7.42 -19.78 1.69
N ARG A 43 -8.53 -20.24 2.29
CA ARG A 43 -9.72 -19.41 2.53
C ARG A 43 -9.44 -18.30 3.54
N ALA A 44 -8.71 -18.60 4.62
CA ALA A 44 -8.27 -17.62 5.60
C ALA A 44 -7.26 -16.63 5.00
N GLY A 45 -6.36 -17.14 4.14
CA GLY A 45 -5.45 -16.33 3.35
C GLY A 45 -6.17 -15.31 2.45
N PHE A 46 -7.13 -15.74 1.63
CA PHE A 46 -7.90 -14.84 0.77
C PHE A 46 -8.72 -13.80 1.55
N ALA A 47 -9.31 -14.18 2.68
CA ALA A 47 -10.00 -13.23 3.55
C ALA A 47 -9.03 -12.16 4.08
N THR A 48 -7.82 -12.55 4.49
CA THR A 48 -6.75 -11.64 4.90
C THR A 48 -6.36 -10.69 3.77
N VAL A 49 -6.14 -11.21 2.56
CA VAL A 49 -5.82 -10.40 1.36
C VAL A 49 -6.92 -9.38 1.07
N ALA A 50 -8.18 -9.77 1.14
CA ALA A 50 -9.30 -8.85 0.91
C ALA A 50 -9.32 -7.71 1.94
N GLY A 51 -9.01 -7.99 3.21
CA GLY A 51 -8.87 -6.98 4.25
C GLY A 51 -7.71 -6.02 3.98
N ILE A 52 -6.53 -6.56 3.65
CA ILE A 52 -5.34 -5.77 3.29
C ILE A 52 -5.65 -4.87 2.09
N ALA A 53 -6.26 -5.41 1.04
CA ALA A 53 -6.61 -4.69 -0.18
C ALA A 53 -7.57 -3.53 0.10
N LEU A 54 -8.59 -3.73 0.94
CA LEU A 54 -9.48 -2.65 1.35
C LEU A 54 -8.72 -1.58 2.15
N GLY A 55 -7.82 -2.00 3.06
CA GLY A 55 -6.98 -1.06 3.81
C GLY A 55 -6.11 -0.19 2.89
N LEU A 56 -5.51 -0.80 1.86
CA LEU A 56 -4.70 -0.08 0.87
C LEU A 56 -5.57 0.90 0.09
N ALA A 57 -6.76 0.49 -0.34
CA ALA A 57 -7.70 1.35 -1.05
C ALA A 57 -8.14 2.55 -0.20
N VAL A 58 -8.38 2.35 1.11
CA VAL A 58 -8.74 3.43 2.04
C VAL A 58 -7.60 4.43 2.20
N ILE A 59 -6.37 3.95 2.46
CA ILE A 59 -5.19 4.84 2.58
C ILE A 59 -4.95 5.58 1.27
N GLY A 60 -5.02 4.87 0.14
CA GLY A 60 -4.85 5.45 -1.19
C GLY A 60 -5.88 6.54 -1.49
N GLY A 61 -7.15 6.30 -1.17
CA GLY A 61 -8.20 7.32 -1.28
C GLY A 61 -7.94 8.54 -0.39
N ILE A 62 -7.53 8.33 0.87
CA ILE A 62 -7.20 9.46 1.76
C ILE A 62 -6.02 10.26 1.20
N ALA A 63 -4.99 9.59 0.70
CA ALA A 63 -3.83 10.24 0.10
C ALA A 63 -4.18 11.03 -1.17
N SER A 64 -5.13 10.52 -1.95
CA SER A 64 -5.58 11.14 -3.20
C SER A 64 -6.42 12.41 -2.99
N PHE A 65 -7.20 12.51 -1.91
CA PHE A 65 -8.13 13.62 -1.69
C PHE A 65 -7.57 14.89 -1.02
N GLY A 66 -6.31 14.93 -0.57
CA GLY A 66 -5.79 16.17 0.03
C GLY A 66 -4.32 16.22 0.41
N VAL A 67 -3.70 15.07 0.66
CA VAL A 67 -2.27 15.03 0.97
C VAL A 67 -1.44 15.27 -0.29
N ALA A 68 -1.83 14.67 -1.42
CA ALA A 68 -1.16 14.88 -2.70
C ALA A 68 -1.18 16.35 -3.16
N GLU A 69 -2.27 17.08 -2.93
CA GLU A 69 -2.40 18.50 -3.31
C GLU A 69 -1.42 19.37 -2.53
N LEU A 70 -1.38 19.19 -1.21
CA LEU A 70 -0.51 19.97 -0.33
C LEU A 70 0.98 19.72 -0.64
N ILE A 71 1.35 18.48 -0.95
CA ILE A 71 2.73 18.12 -1.29
C ILE A 71 3.12 18.73 -2.64
N GLN A 72 2.24 18.66 -3.65
CA GLN A 72 2.53 19.22 -4.97
C GLN A 72 2.61 20.76 -4.98
N ALA A 73 1.97 21.43 -4.03
CA ALA A 73 2.07 22.88 -3.89
C ALA A 73 3.48 23.39 -3.51
N SER A 74 4.39 22.52 -3.06
CA SER A 74 5.76 22.89 -2.68
C SER A 74 6.80 21.90 -3.20
N SER A 75 7.72 22.39 -4.04
CA SER A 75 8.84 21.59 -4.56
C SER A 75 9.73 21.01 -3.45
N LEU A 76 9.90 21.74 -2.35
CA LEU A 76 10.68 21.28 -1.19
C LEU A 76 9.98 20.13 -0.47
N LEU A 77 8.66 20.23 -0.26
CA LEU A 77 7.87 19.16 0.35
C LEU A 77 7.87 17.92 -0.53
N TYR A 78 7.66 18.09 -1.84
CA TYR A 78 7.70 16.99 -2.80
C TYR A 78 9.05 16.28 -2.82
N GLU A 79 10.17 17.00 -3.00
CA GLU A 79 11.50 16.38 -3.08
C GLU A 79 11.94 15.78 -1.73
N GLY A 80 11.71 16.50 -0.62
CA GLY A 80 12.03 15.99 0.71
C GLY A 80 11.30 14.68 1.02
N LEU A 81 10.01 14.63 0.68
CA LEU A 81 9.20 13.45 0.88
C LEU A 81 9.56 12.31 -0.07
N ARG A 82 9.83 12.62 -1.34
CA ARG A 82 10.30 11.63 -2.34
C ARG A 82 11.56 10.91 -1.86
N TRP A 83 12.56 11.66 -1.39
CA TRP A 83 13.81 11.07 -0.89
C TRP A 83 13.64 10.35 0.45
N ALA A 84 12.89 10.92 1.39
CA ALA A 84 12.59 10.27 2.67
C ALA A 84 11.85 8.94 2.48
N GLY A 85 10.84 8.94 1.60
CA GLY A 85 10.11 7.73 1.20
C GLY A 85 11.04 6.69 0.58
N THR A 86 11.85 7.09 -0.40
CA THR A 86 12.82 6.18 -1.05
C THR A 86 13.74 5.52 -0.04
N LEU A 87 14.34 6.30 0.88
CA LEU A 87 15.21 5.78 1.93
C LEU A 87 14.47 4.83 2.88
N PHE A 88 13.24 5.17 3.25
CA PHE A 88 12.41 4.32 4.09
C PHE A 88 12.03 3.01 3.41
N LEU A 89 11.73 3.03 2.11
CA LEU A 89 11.47 1.80 1.35
C LEU A 89 12.69 0.89 1.28
N LEU A 90 13.90 1.45 1.12
CA LEU A 90 15.15 0.69 1.18
C LEU A 90 15.38 0.10 2.57
N TYR A 91 15.11 0.88 3.62
CA TYR A 91 15.16 0.39 5.00
C TYR A 91 14.20 -0.78 5.24
N LEU A 92 12.94 -0.68 4.78
CA LEU A 92 11.97 -1.76 4.93
C LEU A 92 12.34 -3.02 4.14
N ALA A 93 12.92 -2.86 2.95
CA ALA A 93 13.43 -3.99 2.17
C ALA A 93 14.55 -4.72 2.93
N TRP A 94 15.43 -3.97 3.61
CA TRP A 94 16.46 -4.53 4.49
C TRP A 94 15.86 -5.21 5.72
N GLU A 95 14.97 -4.52 6.45
CA GLU A 95 14.33 -5.03 7.65
C GLU A 95 13.58 -6.35 7.36
N GLY A 96 12.82 -6.39 6.26
CA GLY A 96 12.10 -7.58 5.81
C GLY A 96 12.98 -8.76 5.43
N TRP A 97 14.24 -8.52 5.01
CA TRP A 97 15.22 -9.59 4.83
C TRP A 97 15.71 -10.15 6.17
N THR A 98 15.80 -9.30 7.19
CA THR A 98 16.41 -9.64 8.50
C THR A 98 15.43 -10.09 9.59
N ALA A 99 14.14 -9.78 9.48
CA ALA A 99 13.16 -10.01 10.54
C ALA A 99 12.55 -11.44 10.52
N GLY A 100 12.47 -12.05 11.71
CA GLY A 100 11.83 -13.35 11.94
C GLY A 100 10.30 -13.27 12.05
N THR A 101 9.63 -14.40 11.79
CA THR A 101 8.17 -14.52 11.62
C THR A 101 7.44 -14.88 12.92
N ASP A 102 7.38 -13.98 13.91
CA ASP A 102 6.59 -14.23 15.12
C ASP A 102 5.25 -13.50 15.10
N VAL A 103 4.15 -14.21 14.81
CA VAL A 103 2.79 -13.72 15.09
C VAL A 103 1.86 -14.87 15.50
N VAL A 104 1.05 -14.59 16.52
CA VAL A 104 0.09 -15.45 17.22
C VAL A 104 -0.93 -16.11 16.28
N SER A 105 -0.96 -17.45 16.30
CA SER A 105 -1.98 -18.29 15.64
C SER A 105 -3.34 -18.18 16.35
N SER A 106 -4.39 -17.83 15.61
CA SER A 106 -5.77 -17.81 16.13
C SER A 106 -6.53 -19.03 15.62
N SER A 107 -6.52 -20.11 16.39
CA SER A 107 -7.26 -21.33 16.07
C SER A 107 -8.78 -21.08 16.07
N GLY A 108 -9.39 -21.19 14.89
CA GLY A 108 -10.83 -21.34 14.71
C GLY A 108 -11.62 -20.03 14.55
N ASN A 109 -12.53 -20.04 13.57
CA ASN A 109 -13.65 -19.10 13.31
C ASN A 109 -13.44 -18.09 12.14
N PRO A 110 -14.51 -17.38 11.72
CA PRO A 110 -15.00 -17.26 10.35
C PRO A 110 -14.18 -16.26 9.53
N GLY A 111 -14.24 -16.33 8.19
CA GLY A 111 -13.47 -15.45 7.29
C GLY A 111 -13.46 -13.96 7.65
N GLY A 112 -14.51 -13.44 8.29
CA GLY A 112 -14.57 -12.07 8.80
C GLY A 112 -13.47 -11.67 9.80
N LYS A 113 -12.96 -12.59 10.64
CA LYS A 113 -11.86 -12.29 11.57
C LYS A 113 -10.54 -12.05 10.83
N TYR A 114 -10.23 -12.90 9.86
CA TYR A 114 -9.04 -12.78 9.01
C TYR A 114 -9.09 -11.51 8.17
N PHE A 115 -10.26 -11.21 7.60
CA PHE A 115 -10.51 -9.94 6.90
C PHE A 115 -10.27 -8.73 7.80
N MET A 116 -10.91 -8.67 8.96
CA MET A 116 -10.75 -7.53 9.88
C MET A 116 -9.31 -7.38 10.36
N ARG A 117 -8.61 -8.48 10.61
CA ARG A 117 -7.21 -8.44 11.01
C ARG A 117 -6.33 -7.92 9.86
N GLY A 118 -6.52 -8.41 8.64
CA GLY A 118 -5.81 -7.88 7.46
C GLY A 118 -6.06 -6.39 7.24
N LEU A 119 -7.31 -5.96 7.37
CA LEU A 119 -7.71 -4.55 7.26
C LEU A 119 -7.01 -3.68 8.31
N VAL A 120 -7.11 -4.04 9.59
CA VAL A 120 -6.51 -3.26 10.68
C VAL A 120 -4.98 -3.26 10.59
N THR A 121 -4.36 -4.42 10.34
CA THR A 121 -2.91 -4.51 10.16
C THR A 121 -2.45 -3.60 9.04
N ASN A 122 -3.17 -3.56 7.91
CA ASN A 122 -2.79 -2.69 6.80
C ASN A 122 -3.05 -1.20 7.10
N LEU A 123 -4.17 -0.85 7.73
CA LEU A 123 -4.47 0.54 8.09
C LEU A 123 -3.42 1.13 9.05
N LEU A 124 -2.84 0.29 9.90
CA LEU A 124 -1.76 0.64 10.82
C LEU A 124 -0.35 0.42 10.23
N ASN A 125 -0.25 -0.01 8.96
CA ASN A 125 1.02 -0.32 8.34
C ASN A 125 1.73 0.96 7.87
N PRO A 126 2.85 1.37 8.52
CA PRO A 126 3.57 2.59 8.13
C PRO A 126 4.15 2.49 6.71
N LYS A 127 4.44 1.27 6.22
CA LYS A 127 4.89 1.03 4.84
C LYS A 127 3.86 1.52 3.83
N ALA A 128 2.59 1.17 4.02
CA ALA A 128 1.50 1.53 3.11
C ALA A 128 1.27 3.04 3.11
N ALA A 129 1.18 3.65 4.30
CA ALA A 129 1.00 5.09 4.44
C ALA A 129 2.14 5.88 3.78
N ILE A 130 3.39 5.50 4.06
CA ILE A 130 4.55 6.20 3.51
C ILE A 130 4.62 6.01 1.99
N PHE A 131 4.38 4.80 1.47
CA PHE A 131 4.31 4.56 0.02
C PHE A 131 3.31 5.51 -0.66
N TYR A 132 2.06 5.57 -0.20
CA TYR A 132 1.06 6.44 -0.83
C TYR A 132 1.43 7.92 -0.71
N VAL A 133 1.93 8.35 0.44
CA VAL A 133 2.29 9.75 0.67
C VAL A 133 3.48 10.17 -0.20
N THR A 134 4.46 9.30 -0.43
CA THR A 134 5.71 9.67 -1.12
C THR A 134 5.71 9.31 -2.60
N VAL A 135 5.04 8.23 -3.00
CA VAL A 135 5.08 7.68 -4.35
C VAL A 135 3.86 8.12 -5.16
N LEU A 136 2.65 8.14 -4.59
CA LEU A 136 1.45 8.53 -5.34
C LEU A 136 1.59 9.92 -6.01
N PRO A 137 2.13 10.97 -5.37
CA PRO A 137 2.27 12.28 -5.99
C PRO A 137 3.17 12.28 -7.24
N THR A 138 4.09 11.32 -7.37
CA THR A 138 4.99 11.24 -8.53
C THR A 138 4.29 10.71 -9.78
N PHE A 139 3.06 10.19 -9.65
CA PHE A 139 2.25 9.65 -10.74
C PHE A 139 1.08 10.56 -11.13
N VAL A 140 0.93 11.71 -10.46
CA VAL A 140 -0.10 12.71 -10.77
C VAL A 140 0.49 13.78 -11.67
N GLU A 141 -0.22 14.18 -12.73
CA GLU A 141 0.18 15.28 -13.60
C GLU A 141 0.01 16.62 -12.88
N ALA A 142 1.12 17.34 -12.71
CA ALA A 142 1.13 18.69 -12.17
C ALA A 142 0.30 19.63 -13.07
N GLY A 143 -0.57 20.43 -12.46
CA GLY A 143 -1.40 21.41 -13.16
C GLY A 143 -2.75 20.88 -13.70
N ARG A 144 -3.04 19.58 -13.56
CA ARG A 144 -4.38 19.04 -13.75
C ARG A 144 -5.12 18.89 -12.42
N PRO A 145 -6.45 19.10 -12.36
CA PRO A 145 -7.22 18.89 -11.14
C PRO A 145 -7.03 17.47 -10.61
N ILE A 146 -6.68 17.32 -9.33
CA ILE A 146 -6.39 16.02 -8.72
C ILE A 146 -7.63 15.11 -8.75
N LEU A 147 -8.80 15.66 -8.45
CA LEU A 147 -10.09 14.94 -8.53
C LEU A 147 -10.39 14.36 -9.92
N ALA A 148 -9.77 14.90 -10.97
CA ALA A 148 -9.93 14.38 -12.33
C ALA A 148 -8.93 13.26 -12.67
N GLN A 149 -8.00 12.96 -11.76
CA GLN A 149 -6.90 11.99 -11.90
C GLN A 149 -6.99 10.82 -10.91
N THR A 150 -7.91 10.88 -9.94
CA THR A 150 -8.03 9.98 -8.79
C THR A 150 -9.44 9.45 -8.64
#